data_AF-A0A8S3JSM3-F1
#
_entry.id   AF-A0A8S3JSM3-F1
#
_cell.length_a   1.000
_cell.length_b   1.000
_cell.length_c   1.000
_cell.angle_alpha   90.00
_cell.angle_beta   90.00
_cell.angle_gamma   90.00
#
_symmetry.space_group_name_H-M   'P 1'
#
loop_
_entity.id
_entity.type
_entity.pdbx_description
1 polymer ?
#
loop_
_entity_poly.entity_id
_entity_poly.type
_entity_poly.pdbx_seq_one_letter_code
_entity_poly.pdbx_strand_id
1 'polypeptide(L)'
;NQDGTFTIAYTPKLPGIHCISVLFGDNEIPISPIKVTVEASVDVNKIRIEGLDTMPFVGQPAQVTLNTLVAGQLPANAVHARIVGPTGNTQEAIITPAPQGYNLRFNVPEPGVYVIEPDVCTLPL
;
A
#
# COMPACT_ATOMS: atom_id res chain seq x y z
N ASN A 1 -4.31 -17.62 32.03
CA ASN A 1 -4.21 -16.94 33.34
C ASN A 1 -4.73 -17.88 34.41
N GLN A 2 -4.11 -17.96 35.58
CA GLN A 2 -4.51 -18.89 36.66
C GLN A 2 -5.74 -18.39 37.44
N ASP A 3 -6.61 -17.62 36.78
CA ASP A 3 -7.83 -16.99 37.30
C ASP A 3 -9.09 -17.46 36.53
N GLY A 4 -8.96 -18.48 35.67
CA GLY A 4 -10.05 -18.96 34.82
C GLY A 4 -10.21 -18.20 33.50
N THR A 5 -9.30 -17.28 33.17
CA THR A 5 -9.29 -16.57 31.88
C THR A 5 -8.22 -17.11 30.92
N PHE A 6 -8.53 -17.10 29.63
CA PHE A 6 -7.61 -17.45 28.55
C PHE A 6 -7.25 -16.18 27.78
N THR A 7 -5.97 -15.82 27.76
CA THR A 7 -5.46 -14.76 26.89
C THR A 7 -4.99 -15.37 25.58
N ILE A 8 -5.61 -14.94 24.49
CA ILE A 8 -5.20 -15.31 23.14
C ILE A 8 -4.53 -14.09 22.53
N ALA A 9 -3.25 -14.23 22.16
CA ALA A 9 -2.52 -13.21 21.42
C ALA A 9 -2.33 -13.70 19.98
N TYR A 10 -2.79 -12.91 19.01
CA TYR A 10 -2.59 -13.17 17.60
C TYR A 10 -1.97 -11.94 16.95
N THR A 11 -0.89 -12.14 16.20
CA THR A 11 -0.26 -11.09 15.39
C THR A 11 -0.68 -11.26 13.93
N PRO A 12 -1.60 -10.43 13.41
CA PRO A 12 -2.01 -10.50 12.02
C PRO A 12 -0.84 -10.13 11.11
N LYS A 13 -0.58 -10.95 10.09
CA LYS A 13 0.47 -10.71 9.10
C LYS A 13 0.00 -9.86 7.92
N LEU A 14 -1.31 -9.83 7.69
CA LEU A 14 -1.93 -9.13 6.57
C LEU A 14 -3.01 -8.17 7.08
N PRO A 15 -3.10 -6.97 6.50
CA PRO A 15 -4.22 -6.07 6.76
C PRO A 15 -5.52 -6.67 6.23
N GLY A 16 -6.63 -6.35 6.89
CA GLY A 16 -7.96 -6.83 6.53
C GLY A 16 -8.81 -7.23 7.74
N ILE A 17 -10.01 -7.74 7.46
CA ILE A 17 -10.93 -8.22 8.48
C ILE A 17 -10.55 -9.67 8.83
N HIS A 18 -10.16 -9.89 10.08
CA HIS A 18 -9.92 -11.21 10.63
C HIS A 18 -11.12 -11.64 11.47
N CYS A 19 -11.71 -12.78 11.15
CA CYS A 19 -12.76 -13.40 11.95
C CYS A 19 -12.15 -14.43 12.89
N ILE A 20 -12.27 -14.19 14.19
CA ILE A 20 -11.81 -15.12 15.22
C ILE A 20 -13.03 -15.86 15.76
N SER A 21 -13.13 -17.14 15.45
CA SER A 21 -14.14 -18.04 16.04
C SER A 21 -13.61 -18.64 17.33
N VAL A 22 -14.39 -18.49 18.40
CA VAL A 22 -14.05 -19.05 19.72
C VAL A 22 -15.14 -20.04 20.10
N LEU A 23 -14.75 -21.29 20.27
CA LEU A 23 -15.64 -22.40 20.61
C LEU A 23 -15.35 -22.91 22.03
N PHE A 24 -16.40 -23.27 22.76
CA PHE A 24 -16.35 -23.95 24.04
C PHE A 24 -17.23 -25.19 24.00
N GLY A 25 -16.62 -26.37 24.06
CA GLY A 25 -17.35 -27.65 23.96
C GLY A 25 -18.13 -27.79 22.64
N ASP A 26 -17.48 -27.48 21.52
CA ASP A 26 -18.05 -27.47 20.16
C ASP A 26 -19.17 -26.44 19.89
N ASN A 27 -19.54 -25.62 20.89
CA ASN A 27 -20.49 -24.53 20.73
C ASN A 27 -19.77 -23.16 20.68
N GLU A 28 -20.22 -22.27 19.80
CA GLU A 28 -19.71 -20.89 19.76
C GLU A 28 -20.14 -20.09 20.99
N ILE A 29 -19.23 -19.28 21.53
CA ILE A 29 -19.56 -18.34 22.61
C ILE A 29 -20.35 -17.15 22.04
N PRO A 30 -21.17 -16.44 22.84
CA PRO A 30 -22.03 -15.34 22.34
C PRO A 30 -21.30 -14.18 21.67
N ILE A 31 -20.00 -14.01 21.93
CA ILE A 31 -19.17 -12.96 21.33
C ILE A 31 -18.48 -13.42 20.03
N SER A 32 -18.59 -14.72 19.69
CA SER A 32 -18.10 -15.30 18.45
C SER A 32 -19.15 -15.15 17.33
N PRO A 33 -18.72 -14.87 16.09
CA PRO A 33 -17.35 -14.57 15.68
C PRO A 33 -16.95 -13.13 16.02
N ILE A 34 -15.74 -12.97 16.55
CA ILE A 34 -15.16 -11.65 16.81
C ILE A 34 -14.54 -11.15 15.51
N LYS A 35 -15.04 -10.04 14.99
CA LYS A 35 -14.47 -9.36 13.81
C LYS A 35 -13.43 -8.34 14.27
N VAL A 36 -12.18 -8.54 13.86
CA VAL A 36 -11.09 -7.61 14.13
C VAL A 36 -10.63 -7.01 12.81
N THR A 37 -10.79 -5.70 12.67
CA THR A 37 -10.24 -4.97 11.52
C THR A 37 -8.78 -4.64 11.80
N VAL A 38 -7.89 -5.17 10.99
CA VAL A 38 -6.46 -4.88 11.05
C VAL A 38 -6.14 -3.90 9.94
N GLU A 39 -5.85 -2.67 10.32
CA GLU A 39 -5.43 -1.65 9.36
C GLU A 39 -3.99 -1.91 8.92
N ALA A 40 -3.70 -1.60 7.65
CA ALA A 40 -2.32 -1.56 7.19
C ALA A 40 -1.64 -0.39 7.88
N SER A 41 -0.74 -0.67 8.83
CA SER A 41 0.11 0.35 9.46
C SER A 41 1.17 0.80 8.45
N VAL A 42 0.74 1.54 7.43
CA VAL A 42 1.60 2.04 6.37
C VAL A 42 2.18 3.36 6.83
N ASP A 43 3.49 3.37 7.07
CA ASP A 43 4.19 4.60 7.39
C ASP A 43 4.53 5.34 6.09
N VAL A 44 3.63 6.24 5.67
CA VAL A 44 3.79 7.05 4.46
C VAL A 44 5.09 7.85 4.44
N ASN A 45 5.67 8.19 5.61
CA ASN A 45 6.95 8.92 5.68
C ASN A 45 8.16 8.05 5.30
N LYS A 46 7.99 6.73 5.29
CA LYS A 46 9.06 5.77 4.92
C LYS A 46 9.00 5.35 3.45
N ILE A 47 7.98 5.82 2.72
CA ILE A 47 7.87 5.59 1.28
C ILE A 47 8.95 6.40 0.57
N ARG A 48 9.69 5.76 -0.33
CA ARG A 48 10.72 6.41 -1.13
C ARG A 48 10.45 6.18 -2.60
N ILE A 49 10.74 7.18 -3.42
CA ILE A 49 10.74 7.04 -4.88
C ILE A 49 12.20 6.89 -5.32
N GLU A 50 12.49 5.79 -5.97
CA GLU A 50 13.79 5.43 -6.55
C GLU A 50 13.69 5.49 -8.09
N GLY A 51 14.82 5.67 -8.79
CA GLY A 51 14.86 5.79 -10.25
C GLY A 51 14.64 7.21 -10.80
N LEU A 52 14.48 8.21 -9.94
CA LEU A 52 14.43 9.64 -10.32
C LEU A 52 15.77 10.19 -10.83
N ASP A 53 16.86 9.46 -10.60
CA ASP A 53 18.21 9.74 -11.08
C ASP A 53 18.37 9.47 -12.59
N THR A 54 17.50 8.64 -13.17
CA THR A 54 17.43 8.51 -14.62
C THR A 54 16.65 9.67 -15.21
N MET A 55 17.34 10.57 -15.93
CA MET A 55 16.68 11.58 -16.75
C MET A 55 16.01 10.89 -17.93
N PRO A 56 14.66 10.87 -18.01
CA PRO A 56 13.99 10.27 -19.14
C PRO A 56 14.17 11.15 -20.39
N PHE A 57 14.35 10.51 -21.54
CA PHE A 57 14.35 11.22 -22.81
C PHE A 57 12.93 11.59 -23.22
N VAL A 58 12.78 12.79 -23.78
CA VAL A 58 11.50 13.22 -24.38
C VAL A 58 11.07 12.20 -25.44
N GLY A 59 9.81 11.79 -25.38
CA GLY A 59 9.22 10.77 -26.25
C GLY A 59 9.46 9.33 -25.78
N GLN A 60 10.23 9.09 -24.73
CA GLN A 60 10.40 7.77 -24.13
C GLN A 60 9.56 7.61 -22.85
N PRO A 61 9.07 6.40 -22.56
CA PRO A 61 8.43 6.11 -21.29
C PRO A 61 9.47 6.14 -20.17
N ALA A 62 9.19 6.93 -19.13
CA ALA A 62 9.94 6.94 -17.89
C ALA A 62 9.37 5.89 -16.94
N GLN A 63 10.23 5.31 -16.09
CA GLN A 63 9.82 4.40 -15.04
C GLN A 63 10.54 4.77 -13.74
N VAL A 64 9.78 4.93 -12.67
CA VAL A 64 10.30 5.09 -11.31
C VAL A 64 9.74 3.99 -10.42
N THR A 65 10.41 3.72 -9.31
CA THR A 65 9.99 2.69 -8.35
C THR A 65 9.59 3.36 -7.04
N LEU A 66 8.37 3.10 -6.59
CA LEU A 66 7.89 3.42 -5.26
C LEU A 66 8.23 2.27 -4.31
N ASN A 67 9.24 2.49 -3.47
CA ASN A 67 9.67 1.54 -2.46
C ASN A 67 8.75 1.66 -1.23
N THR A 68 8.01 0.60 -0.96
CA THR A 68 7.08 0.51 0.17
C THR A 68 7.48 -0.56 1.19
N LEU A 69 8.58 -1.29 0.96
CA LEU A 69 9.06 -2.35 1.86
C LEU A 69 9.25 -1.87 3.30
N VAL A 70 9.73 -0.64 3.46
CA VAL A 70 10.00 -0.03 4.77
C VAL A 70 8.74 0.58 5.38
N ALA A 71 7.75 0.92 4.56
CA ALA A 71 6.48 1.50 4.97
C ALA A 71 5.46 0.44 5.40
N GLY A 72 5.52 -0.77 4.85
CA GLY A 72 4.59 -1.88 5.13
C GLY A 72 4.00 -2.49 3.86
N GLN A 73 3.34 -3.65 3.97
CA GLN A 73 2.65 -4.26 2.83
C GLN A 73 1.35 -3.50 2.53
N LEU A 74 1.25 -3.01 1.30
CA LEU A 74 0.06 -2.39 0.74
C LEU A 74 -0.69 -3.37 -0.18
N PRO A 75 -2.03 -3.29 -0.26
CA PRO A 75 -2.77 -4.04 -1.28
C PRO A 75 -2.40 -3.57 -2.70
N ALA A 76 -2.53 -4.46 -3.70
CA ALA A 76 -2.10 -4.18 -5.07
C ALA A 76 -2.70 -2.90 -5.68
N ASN A 77 -3.90 -2.51 -5.26
CA ASN A 77 -4.63 -1.34 -5.76
C ASN A 77 -4.64 -0.15 -4.78
N ALA A 78 -3.79 -0.18 -3.75
CA ALA A 78 -3.73 0.90 -2.76
C ALA A 78 -3.03 2.15 -3.28
N VAL A 79 -2.13 1.98 -4.27
CA VAL A 79 -1.29 3.06 -4.76
C VAL A 79 -1.88 3.61 -6.04
N HIS A 80 -2.05 4.93 -6.05
CA HIS A 80 -2.31 5.74 -7.23
C HIS A 80 -1.18 6.77 -7.34
N ALA A 81 -0.87 7.24 -8.54
CA ALA A 81 0.12 8.28 -8.70
C ALA A 81 -0.23 9.15 -9.89
N ARG A 82 -0.25 10.45 -9.64
CA ARG A 82 -0.48 11.47 -10.65
C ARG A 82 0.85 12.13 -10.97
N ILE A 83 1.13 12.29 -12.25
CA ILE A 83 2.28 13.01 -12.76
C ILE A 83 1.79 14.35 -13.28
N VAL A 84 2.32 15.44 -12.75
CA VAL A 84 2.07 16.80 -13.23
C VAL A 84 3.28 17.23 -14.06
N GLY A 85 3.06 17.49 -15.34
CA GLY A 85 4.08 17.96 -16.26
C GLY A 85 4.38 19.46 -16.12
N PRO A 86 5.46 19.94 -16.75
CA PRO A 86 5.93 21.32 -16.66
C PRO A 86 4.91 22.34 -17.21
N THR A 87 4.06 21.92 -18.14
CA THR A 87 3.00 22.72 -18.77
C THR A 87 1.67 22.67 -18.00
N GLY A 88 1.63 21.98 -16.85
CA GLY A 88 0.42 21.77 -16.06
C GLY A 88 -0.42 20.58 -16.53
N ASN A 89 0.01 19.87 -17.57
CA ASN A 89 -0.64 18.65 -18.04
C ASN A 89 -0.50 17.54 -16.99
N THR A 90 -1.62 16.91 -16.62
CA THR A 90 -1.64 15.80 -15.67
C THR A 90 -1.76 14.46 -16.39
N GLN A 91 -0.92 13.51 -16.04
CA GLN A 91 -0.95 12.12 -16.50
C GLN A 91 -1.12 11.18 -15.30
N GLU A 92 -1.86 10.09 -15.46
CA GLU A 92 -1.84 8.98 -14.50
C GLU A 92 -0.67 8.04 -14.76
N ALA A 93 0.01 7.62 -13.69
CA ALA A 93 1.04 6.61 -13.76
C ALA A 93 0.42 5.23 -14.02
N ILE A 94 1.05 4.45 -14.90
CA ILE A 94 0.77 3.01 -14.99
C ILE A 94 1.50 2.34 -13.84
N ILE A 95 0.75 1.80 -12.89
CA ILE A 95 1.29 1.17 -11.69
C ILE A 95 1.35 -0.33 -11.90
N THR A 96 2.53 -0.91 -11.66
CA THR A 96 2.76 -2.36 -11.74
C THR A 96 3.36 -2.86 -10.42
N PRO A 97 2.83 -3.93 -9.82
CA PRO A 97 3.42 -4.51 -8.60
C PRO A 97 4.86 -4.97 -8.84
N ALA A 98 5.75 -4.70 -7.88
CA ALA A 98 7.15 -5.10 -7.89
C ALA A 98 7.56 -5.71 -6.54
N PRO A 99 8.63 -6.52 -6.46
CA PRO A 99 9.06 -7.15 -5.20
C PRO A 99 9.35 -6.15 -4.08
N GLN A 100 9.79 -4.94 -4.44
CA GLN A 100 10.15 -3.86 -3.52
C GLN A 100 9.05 -2.81 -3.29
N GLY A 101 7.87 -3.00 -3.90
CA GLY A 101 6.76 -2.06 -3.85
C GLY A 101 6.06 -1.98 -5.20
N TYR A 102 6.14 -0.83 -5.87
CA TYR A 102 5.41 -0.58 -7.11
C TYR A 102 6.26 0.16 -8.14
N ASN A 103 6.16 -0.22 -9.41
CA ASN A 103 6.75 0.50 -10.53
C ASN A 103 5.71 1.44 -11.13
N LEU A 104 6.06 2.72 -11.23
CA LEU A 104 5.25 3.78 -11.82
C LEU A 104 5.85 4.09 -13.19
N ARG A 105 5.10 3.84 -14.25
CA ARG A 105 5.51 4.12 -15.62
C ARG A 105 4.66 5.25 -16.20
N PHE A 106 5.31 6.24 -16.81
CA PHE A 106 4.63 7.39 -17.41
C PHE A 106 5.34 7.81 -18.70
N ASN A 107 4.69 8.66 -19.50
CA ASN A 107 5.27 9.14 -20.74
C ASN A 107 5.80 10.56 -20.53
N VAL A 108 6.92 10.87 -21.19
CA VAL A 108 7.53 12.20 -21.11
C VAL A 108 7.37 12.88 -22.47
N PRO A 109 6.18 13.45 -22.77
CA PRO A 109 5.93 14.05 -24.08
C PRO A 109 6.75 15.33 -24.30
N GLU A 110 7.16 16.00 -23.22
CA GLU A 110 7.80 17.32 -23.27
C GLU A 110 9.00 17.36 -22.32
N PRO A 111 10.04 18.17 -22.61
CA PRO A 111 11.13 18.39 -21.66
C PRO A 111 10.68 19.33 -20.53
N GLY A 112 11.05 18.99 -19.30
CA GLY A 112 10.89 19.89 -18.16
C GLY A 112 10.79 19.14 -16.85
N VAL A 113 10.37 19.86 -15.80
CA VAL A 113 10.20 19.30 -14.46
C VAL A 113 8.84 18.64 -14.38
N TYR A 114 8.84 17.34 -14.06
CA TYR A 114 7.64 16.57 -13.76
C TYR A 114 7.56 16.36 -12.25
N VAL A 115 6.40 16.64 -11.66
CA VAL A 115 6.10 16.39 -10.25
C VAL A 115 5.32 15.10 -10.15
N ILE A 116 5.80 14.14 -9.36
CA ILE A 116 5.11 12.88 -9.11
C ILE A 116 4.41 13.00 -7.76
N GLU A 117 3.09 12.92 -7.79
CA GLU A 117 2.20 12.97 -6.64
C GLU A 117 1.63 11.57 -6.38
N PRO A 118 2.33 10.73 -5.58
CA PRO A 118 1.78 9.45 -5.16
C PRO A 118 0.66 9.68 -4.13
N ASP A 119 -0.45 8.98 -4.33
CA ASP A 119 -1.56 8.89 -3.41
C ASP A 119 -1.71 7.43 -2.96
N VAL A 120 -1.53 7.21 -1.65
CA VAL A 120 -1.66 5.88 -1.06
C VAL A 120 -3.00 5.85 -0.34
N CYS A 121 -3.97 5.20 -0.98
CA CYS A 121 -5.29 5.00 -0.42
C CYS A 121 -5.18 3.98 0.73
N THR A 122 -5.13 4.49 1.95
CA THR A 122 -5.10 3.69 3.19
C THR A 122 -6.51 3.31 3.67
N LEU A 123 -7.55 3.69 2.93
CA LEU A 123 -8.93 3.39 3.31
C LEU A 123 -9.20 1.87 3.23
N PRO A 124 -9.81 1.28 4.27
CA PRO A 124 -10.27 -0.09 4.21
C PRO A 124 -11.39 -0.20 3.18
N LEU A 125 -11.24 -1.14 2.23
CA LEU A 125 -12.33 -1.61 1.36
C LEU A 125 -13.35 -2.42 2.16
#